data_AF-A0A382FR24-F1
#
_entry.id   AF-A0A382FR24-F1
#
_cell.length_a   1.000
_cell.length_b   1.000
_cell.length_c   1.000
_cell.angle_alpha   90.00
_cell.angle_beta   90.00
_cell.angle_gamma   90.00
#
_symmetry.space_group_name_H-M   'P 1'
#
loop_
_entity.id
_entity.type
_entity.pdbx_description
1 polymer ?
#
loop_
_entity_poly.entity_id
_entity_poly.type
_entity_poly.pdbx_seq_one_letter_code
_entity_poly.pdbx_strand_id
1 'polypeptide(L)' 'MTDYDYDALLDRARERIPKDIRERSRWTMPEPDILIEGSQTILRNFADIVSAMDRDSNHVYQFLLNEL' A
#
# COMPACT_ATOMS: atom_id res chain seq x y z
N MET A 1 -21.00 15.43 -37.19
CA MET A 1 -20.05 15.40 -36.07
C MET A 1 -20.90 15.08 -34.86
N THR A 2 -20.81 13.86 -34.32
CA THR A 2 -21.69 13.39 -33.24
C THR A 2 -21.50 14.29 -32.03
N ASP A 3 -22.48 15.15 -31.83
CA ASP A 3 -22.58 16.11 -30.73
C ASP A 3 -22.99 15.37 -29.46
N TYR A 4 -22.18 14.37 -29.07
CA TYR A 4 -22.26 13.88 -27.72
C TYR A 4 -21.75 15.01 -26.84
N ASP A 5 -22.69 15.63 -26.13
CA ASP A 5 -22.39 16.65 -25.14
C ASP A 5 -21.35 16.08 -24.18
N TYR A 6 -20.11 16.54 -24.35
CA TYR A 6 -18.94 16.02 -23.65
C TYR A 6 -19.15 16.12 -22.15
N ASP A 7 -19.81 17.19 -21.71
CA ASP A 7 -20.12 17.44 -20.31
C ASP A 7 -21.10 16.38 -19.76
N ALA A 8 -22.13 16.01 -20.55
CA ALA A 8 -23.07 14.95 -20.18
C ALA A 8 -22.40 13.56 -20.07
N LEU A 9 -21.43 13.27 -20.94
CA LEU A 9 -20.65 12.03 -20.86
C LEU A 9 -19.69 12.03 -19.66
N LEU A 10 -19.07 13.18 -19.37
CA LEU A 10 -18.14 13.36 -18.26
C LEU A 10 -18.84 13.23 -16.91
N ASP A 11 -20.03 13.82 -16.76
CA ASP A 11 -20.81 13.74 -15.53
C ASP A 11 -21.29 12.31 -15.27
N ARG A 12 -21.80 11.63 -16.30
CA ARG A 12 -22.15 10.21 -16.23
C ARG A 12 -20.97 9.33 -15.85
N ALA A 13 -19.77 9.62 -16.36
CA ALA A 13 -18.56 8.89 -16.02
C ALA A 13 -18.18 9.12 -14.55
N ARG A 14 -18.27 10.37 -14.07
CA ARG A 14 -17.95 10.74 -12.67
C ARG A 14 -18.92 10.15 -11.66
N GLU A 15 -20.21 10.08 -11.98
CA GLU A 15 -21.23 9.44 -11.13
C GLU A 15 -21.01 7.93 -10.97
N ARG A 16 -20.45 7.29 -12.01
CA ARG A 16 -20.18 5.85 -12.02
C ARG A 16 -18.87 5.47 -11.33
N ILE A 17 -18.00 6.43 -11.00
CA ILE A 17 -16.78 6.17 -10.25
C ILE A 17 -17.14 6.01 -8.76
N PRO A 18 -16.87 4.84 -8.15
CA PRO A 18 -17.10 4.64 -6.72
C PRO A 18 -16.34 5.70 -5.90
N LYS A 19 -17.04 6.35 -4.96
CA LYS A 19 -16.45 7.38 -4.08
C LYS A 19 -15.30 6.84 -3.24
N ASP A 20 -15.31 5.53 -2.97
CA ASP A 20 -14.29 4.84 -2.17
C ASP A 20 -12.90 4.82 -2.84
N ILE A 21 -12.81 5.03 -4.16
CA ILE A 21 -11.52 5.12 -4.87
C ILE A 21 -10.90 6.53 -4.72
N ARG A 22 -11.68 7.53 -4.31
CA ARG A 22 -11.20 8.91 -4.13
C ARG A 22 -10.48 9.11 -2.80
N GLU A 23 -10.79 8.31 -1.79
CA GLU A 23 -9.96 8.23 -0.59
C GLU A 23 -8.75 7.35 -0.88
N ARG A 24 -7.83 7.87 -1.69
CA ARG A 24 -6.43 7.46 -1.59
C ARG A 24 -5.95 7.91 -0.22
N SER A 25 -6.32 7.19 0.85
CA SER A 25 -5.50 7.18 2.04
C SER A 25 -4.10 6.87 1.52
N ARG A 26 -3.20 7.85 1.59
CA ARG A 26 -1.81 7.65 1.18
C ARG A 26 -1.39 6.36 1.86
N TRP A 27 -0.82 5.43 1.11
CA TRP A 27 -0.33 4.20 1.69
C TRP A 27 0.55 4.56 2.89
N THR A 28 0.14 4.12 4.08
CA THR A 28 0.87 4.36 5.33
C THR A 28 1.49 3.05 5.76
N MET A 29 2.82 3.05 5.88
CA MET A 29 3.53 1.93 6.47
C MET A 29 3.11 1.79 7.94
N PRO A 30 2.76 0.58 8.41
CA PRO A 30 2.54 0.35 9.83
C PRO A 30 3.83 0.58 10.62
N GLU A 31 3.73 1.09 11.84
CA GLU A 31 4.89 1.36 12.70
C GLU A 31 5.61 0.04 13.06
N PRO A 32 6.93 -0.09 12.84
CA PRO A 32 7.64 -1.32 13.11
C PRO A 32 7.80 -1.55 14.62
N ASP A 33 7.48 -2.77 15.04
CA ASP A 33 7.59 -3.22 16.41
C ASP A 33 8.85 -4.06 16.60
N ILE A 34 9.89 -3.43 17.15
CA ILE A 34 11.23 -4.00 17.30
C ILE A 34 11.50 -4.29 18.77
N LEU A 35 11.92 -5.52 19.05
CA LEU A 35 12.42 -5.95 20.34
C LEU A 35 13.90 -6.33 20.20
N ILE A 36 14.76 -5.73 21.02
CA ILE A 36 16.20 -6.03 21.02
C ILE A 36 16.50 -6.79 22.31
N GLU A 37 16.87 -8.06 22.18
CA GLU A 37 17.30 -8.92 23.28
C GLU A 37 18.80 -9.23 23.14
N GLY A 38 19.64 -8.44 23.80
CA GLY A 38 21.10 -8.61 23.78
C GLY A 38 21.67 -8.45 22.37
N SER A 39 22.11 -9.56 21.77
CA SER A 39 22.65 -9.61 20.40
C SER A 39 21.60 -9.97 19.34
N GLN A 40 20.34 -10.19 19.72
CA GLN A 40 19.25 -10.54 18.81
C GLN A 40 18.28 -9.37 18.63
N THR A 41 17.88 -9.13 17.38
CA THR A 41 16.85 -8.15 17.02
C THR A 41 15.64 -8.89 16.45
N ILE A 42 14.48 -8.74 17.09
CA ILE A 42 13.23 -9.40 16.74
C ILE A 42 12.22 -8.36 16.24
N LEU A 43 11.78 -8.51 15.00
CA LEU A 43 10.69 -7.72 14.40
C LEU A 43 9.36 -8.47 14.58
N ARG A 44 8.50 -8.02 15.51
CA ARG A 44 7.25 -8.73 15.87
C ARG A 44 6.17 -8.63 14.79
N ASN A 45 6.10 -7.50 14.10
CA ASN A 45 5.09 -7.21 13.07
C ASN A 45 5.63 -7.27 11.64
N PHE A 46 6.64 -8.11 11.38
CA PHE A 46 7.24 -8.25 10.05
C PHE A 46 6.22 -8.63 8.97
N ALA A 47 5.31 -9.56 9.27
CA ALA A 47 4.28 -9.99 8.33
C ALA A 47 3.31 -8.86 7.94
N ASP A 48 2.92 -8.02 8.90
CA ASP A 48 2.01 -6.90 8.67
C ASP A 48 2.67 -5.82 7.81
N ILE A 49 3.95 -5.55 8.03
CA ILE A 49 4.74 -4.62 7.23
C ILE A 49 4.87 -5.11 5.79
N VAL A 50 5.22 -6.38 5.60
CA VAL A 50 5.36 -7.00 4.27
C VAL A 50 4.02 -7.04 3.54
N SER A 51 2.93 -7.37 4.25
CA SER A 51 1.57 -7.38 3.70
C SER A 51 1.11 -5.98 3.32
N ALA A 52 1.45 -4.96 4.11
CA ALA A 52 1.14 -3.57 3.76
C ALA A 52 1.85 -3.17 2.46
N MET A 53 3.12 -3.56 2.28
CA MET A 53 3.90 -3.26 1.08
C MET A 53 3.49 -4.06 -0.17
N ASP A 54 2.62 -5.05 -0.03
CA ASP A 54 2.23 -5.98 -1.10
C ASP A 54 3.47 -6.66 -1.72
N ARG A 55 4.30 -7.27 -0.86
CA ARG A 55 5.56 -7.94 -1.25
C ARG A 55 5.66 -9.35 -0.66
N ASP A 56 6.51 -10.17 -1.27
CA ASP A 56 6.85 -11.48 -0.71
C ASP A 56 7.77 -11.36 0.51
N SER A 57 7.47 -12.13 1.55
CA SER A 57 8.20 -12.11 2.82
C SER A 57 9.66 -12.52 2.67
N ASN A 58 9.96 -13.49 1.80
CA ASN A 58 11.33 -13.98 1.60
C ASN A 58 12.19 -12.92 0.92
N HIS A 59 11.61 -12.17 -0.02
CA HIS A 59 12.34 -11.12 -0.73
C HIS A 59 12.78 -10.00 0.23
N VAL A 60 11.87 -9.54 1.10
CA VAL A 60 12.19 -8.50 2.09
C VAL A 60 13.17 -9.03 3.14
N TYR A 61 12.98 -10.27 3.59
CA TYR A 61 13.90 -10.90 4.54
C TYR A 61 15.32 -11.02 3.98
N GLN A 62 15.46 -11.47 2.75
CA GLN A 62 16.76 -11.61 2.09
C GLN A 62 17.41 -10.25 1.83
N PHE A 63 16.63 -9.22 1.52
CA PHE A 63 17.14 -7.85 1.42
C PHE A 63 17.71 -7.36 2.77
N LEU A 64 16.98 -7.55 3.87
CA LEU A 64 17.45 -7.15 5.20
C LEU A 64 18.74 -7.87 5.60
N LEU A 65 18.90 -9.15 5.28
CA LEU A 65 20.12 -9.90 5.57
C LEU A 65 21.35 -9.43 4.77
N ASN A 66 21.16 -8.84 3.59
CA ASN A 66 22.26 -8.37 2.75
C ASN A 66 22.72 -6.95 3.10
N GLU A 67 21.89 -6.16 3.77
CA GLU A 67 22.18 -4.77 4.18
C GLU A 67 22.69 -4.64 5.62
N LEU A 68 22.58 -5.72 6.43
CA LEU A 68 23.05 -5.80 7.82
C LEU A 68 24.53 -6.20 7.90
#